data_AF-A0A922LMR2-F1
#
_entry.id   AF-A0A922LMR2-F1
#
_cell.length_a   1.000
_cell.length_b   1.000
_cell.length_c   1.000
_cell.angle_alpha   90.00
_cell.angle_beta   90.00
_cell.angle_gamma   90.00
#
_symmetry.space_group_name_H-M   'P 1'
#
loop_
_entity.id
_entity.type
_entity.pdbx_description
1 polymer ?
#
loop_
_entity_poly.entity_id
_entity_poly.type
_entity_poly.pdbx_seq_one_letter_code
_entity_poly.pdbx_strand_id
1 'polypeptide(L)'
;MIAHSFVTVIMDELTEDSHLKGNLTARISHLKSEYEKVAEQWIAYAEETVFMDLNRVLSVIMTSQWLRPDDMTTQYLVGTLADYDETLKHTRQNLYDKLAEKLAERMLIEYLKALISRRSPLSTEADRKKAGEKITRDGHDLKNYFEEKMKVKSEVIVAYDALTTIGQLFLTTDTSMLPLDIANLKRQFPDVRSDQVYALLVARGDVTSDNAKGKYSIFLGGCFYFRFDCSWLLLTVAKWHFIEVVWRITVEPNRRVSPHSRFISWMSLHLSVLMFTWRFELITSQLKYHHFIH
;
A
#
# COMPACT_ATOMS: atom_id res chain seq x y z
N MET A 1 1.33 -38.03 -7.79
CA MET A 1 1.92 -39.27 -7.25
C MET A 1 3.32 -39.56 -7.77
N ILE A 2 3.62 -39.38 -9.07
CA ILE A 2 4.93 -39.73 -9.65
C ILE A 2 6.09 -38.85 -9.12
N ALA A 3 5.89 -37.54 -8.95
CA ALA A 3 6.91 -36.64 -8.42
C ALA A 3 7.26 -36.90 -6.94
N HIS A 4 6.28 -37.34 -6.15
CA HIS A 4 6.48 -37.67 -4.73
C HIS A 4 7.30 -38.95 -4.58
N SER A 5 7.16 -39.91 -5.51
CA SER A 5 7.94 -41.15 -5.55
C SER A 5 9.40 -40.94 -5.96
N PHE A 6 9.66 -40.05 -6.93
CA PHE A 6 11.03 -39.75 -7.35
C PHE A 6 11.84 -39.03 -6.28
N VAL A 7 11.24 -38.04 -5.61
CA VAL A 7 11.91 -37.32 -4.52
C VAL A 7 12.19 -38.24 -3.33
N THR A 8 11.28 -39.15 -2.97
CA THR A 8 11.53 -40.12 -1.89
C THR A 8 12.62 -41.12 -2.23
N VAL A 9 12.63 -41.68 -3.45
CA VAL A 9 13.66 -42.64 -3.88
C VAL A 9 15.04 -41.98 -3.94
N ILE A 10 15.12 -40.78 -4.52
CA ILE A 10 16.39 -40.01 -4.55
C ILE A 10 16.85 -39.69 -3.13
N MET A 11 15.94 -39.33 -2.21
CA MET A 11 16.30 -39.00 -0.83
C MET A 11 16.71 -40.22 0.00
N ASP A 12 16.16 -41.41 -0.26
CA ASP A 12 16.54 -42.67 0.38
C ASP A 12 17.94 -43.12 -0.08
N GLU A 13 18.21 -43.16 -1.38
CA GLU A 13 19.55 -43.50 -1.91
C GLU A 13 20.64 -42.50 -1.48
N LEU A 14 20.28 -41.24 -1.26
CA LEU A 14 21.19 -40.19 -0.79
C LEU A 14 21.45 -40.20 0.72
N THR A 15 20.80 -41.09 1.49
CA THR A 15 21.07 -41.19 2.93
C THR A 15 22.46 -41.75 3.23
N GLU A 16 23.05 -42.51 2.31
CA GLU A 16 24.35 -43.16 2.51
C GLU A 16 25.56 -42.23 2.31
N ASP A 17 25.42 -41.12 1.57
CA ASP A 17 26.50 -40.18 1.30
C ASP A 17 26.15 -38.75 1.78
N SER A 18 26.50 -38.48 3.03
CA SER A 18 26.21 -37.21 3.72
C SER A 18 26.77 -35.97 3.00
N HIS A 19 27.89 -36.11 2.30
CA HIS A 19 28.51 -35.03 1.55
C HIS A 19 27.74 -34.74 0.25
N LEU A 20 27.31 -35.78 -0.46
CA LEU A 20 26.48 -35.64 -1.65
C LEU A 20 25.11 -35.04 -1.33
N LYS A 21 24.49 -35.48 -0.22
CA LYS A 21 23.23 -34.94 0.29
C LYS A 21 23.34 -33.45 0.64
N GLY A 22 24.42 -33.05 1.34
CA GLY A 22 24.69 -31.65 1.68
C GLY A 22 24.83 -30.75 0.44
N ASN A 23 25.61 -31.20 -0.55
CA ASN A 23 25.82 -30.49 -1.80
C ASN A 23 24.54 -30.36 -2.65
N LEU A 24 23.75 -31.43 -2.76
CA LEU A 24 22.49 -31.39 -3.51
C LEU A 24 21.47 -30.46 -2.81
N THR A 25 21.36 -30.54 -1.48
CA THR A 25 20.47 -29.68 -0.70
C THR A 25 20.84 -28.21 -0.86
N ALA A 26 22.14 -27.88 -0.85
CA ALA A 26 22.61 -26.53 -1.10
C ALA A 26 22.25 -26.04 -2.51
N ARG A 27 22.42 -26.88 -3.55
CA ARG A 27 22.08 -26.54 -4.94
C ARG A 27 20.57 -26.37 -5.15
N ILE A 28 19.74 -27.23 -4.58
CA ILE A 28 18.28 -27.12 -4.63
C ILE A 28 17.82 -25.85 -3.92
N SER A 29 18.39 -25.55 -2.74
CA SER A 29 18.08 -24.33 -2.00
C SER A 29 18.47 -23.07 -2.78
N HIS A 30 19.65 -23.07 -3.41
CA HIS A 30 20.07 -21.98 -4.29
C HIS A 30 19.10 -21.80 -5.47
N LEU A 31 18.76 -22.88 -6.17
CA LEU A 31 17.83 -22.84 -7.29
C LEU A 31 16.45 -22.31 -6.87
N LYS A 32 15.95 -22.74 -5.69
CA LYS A 32 14.71 -22.24 -5.11
C LYS A 32 14.77 -20.73 -4.90
N SER A 33 15.86 -20.21 -4.33
CA SER A 33 16.05 -18.76 -4.14
C SER A 33 16.05 -18.00 -5.47
N GLU A 34 16.69 -18.54 -6.52
CA GLU A 34 16.66 -17.91 -7.85
C GLU A 34 15.25 -17.88 -8.45
N TYR A 35 14.47 -18.95 -8.29
CA TYR A 35 13.06 -18.95 -8.72
C TYR A 35 12.19 -17.97 -7.91
N GLU A 36 12.47 -17.80 -6.63
CA GLU A 36 11.78 -16.79 -5.79
C GLU A 36 12.07 -15.37 -6.30
N LYS A 37 13.32 -15.05 -6.65
CA LYS A 37 13.68 -13.75 -7.25
C LYS A 37 12.96 -13.51 -8.57
N VAL A 38 12.90 -14.51 -9.45
CA VAL A 38 12.17 -14.40 -10.73
C VAL A 38 10.67 -14.18 -10.48
N ALA A 39 10.10 -14.86 -9.49
CA ALA A 39 8.70 -14.68 -9.12
C ALA A 39 8.42 -13.27 -8.58
N GLU A 40 9.31 -12.73 -7.74
CA GLU A 40 9.21 -11.34 -7.24
C GLU A 40 9.29 -10.31 -8.37
N GLN A 41 10.21 -10.52 -9.33
CA GLN A 41 10.32 -9.68 -10.52
C GLN A 41 9.06 -9.75 -11.40
N TRP A 42 8.51 -10.94 -11.60
CA TRP A 42 7.27 -11.11 -12.35
C TRP A 42 6.13 -10.32 -11.70
N ILE A 43 5.96 -10.41 -10.38
CA ILE A 43 4.93 -9.63 -9.66
C ILE A 43 5.16 -8.13 -9.88
N ALA A 44 6.40 -7.64 -9.73
CA ALA A 44 6.71 -6.23 -9.90
C ALA A 44 6.44 -5.71 -11.32
N TYR A 45 6.79 -6.49 -12.35
CA TYR A 45 6.52 -6.11 -13.74
C TYR A 45 5.04 -6.20 -14.11
N ALA A 46 4.33 -7.20 -13.60
CA ALA A 46 2.88 -7.31 -13.78
C ALA A 46 2.17 -6.12 -13.13
N GLU A 47 2.49 -5.82 -11.88
CA GLU A 47 1.98 -4.65 -11.16
C GLU A 47 2.24 -3.35 -11.94
N GLU A 48 3.48 -3.10 -12.37
CA GLU A 48 3.82 -1.90 -13.13
C GLU A 48 3.03 -1.82 -14.45
N THR A 49 2.85 -2.94 -15.13
CA THR A 49 2.10 -2.99 -16.40
C THR A 49 0.66 -2.55 -16.20
N VAL A 50 -0.02 -3.09 -15.18
CA VAL A 50 -1.39 -2.68 -14.84
C VAL A 50 -1.43 -1.18 -14.51
N PHE A 51 -0.45 -0.68 -13.75
CA PHE A 51 -0.41 0.73 -13.35
C PHE A 51 -0.06 1.70 -14.48
N MET A 52 0.63 1.27 -15.55
CA MET A 52 0.83 2.13 -16.73
C MET A 52 -0.51 2.60 -17.31
N ASP A 53 -1.50 1.73 -17.36
CA ASP A 53 -2.85 2.06 -17.87
C ASP A 53 -3.68 2.80 -16.82
N LEU A 54 -3.68 2.33 -15.57
CA LEU A 54 -4.44 2.94 -14.48
C LEU A 54 -3.99 4.36 -14.15
N ASN A 55 -2.69 4.67 -14.23
CA ASN A 55 -2.14 5.99 -13.91
C ASN A 55 -2.76 7.08 -14.79
N ARG A 56 -3.09 6.77 -16.05
CA ARG A 56 -3.78 7.71 -16.95
C ARG A 56 -5.15 8.08 -16.39
N VAL A 57 -5.91 7.09 -15.91
CA VAL A 57 -7.25 7.28 -15.34
C VAL A 57 -7.17 7.98 -13.99
N LEU A 58 -6.26 7.54 -13.10
CA LEU A 58 -6.01 8.14 -11.79
C LEU A 58 -5.61 9.62 -11.90
N SER A 59 -4.91 10.02 -12.96
CA SER A 59 -4.52 11.41 -13.18
C SER A 59 -5.72 12.36 -13.35
N VAL A 60 -6.90 11.85 -13.69
CA VAL A 60 -8.13 12.64 -13.87
C VAL A 60 -8.79 12.99 -12.52
N ILE A 61 -8.54 12.22 -11.47
CA ILE A 61 -9.09 12.47 -10.13
C ILE A 61 -8.72 13.88 -9.65
N MET A 62 -9.66 14.55 -8.99
CA MET A 62 -9.54 15.94 -8.52
C MET A 62 -9.32 16.98 -9.64
N THR A 63 -9.73 16.68 -10.86
CA THR A 63 -9.81 17.65 -11.97
C THR A 63 -11.24 18.07 -12.26
N SER A 64 -11.43 19.14 -13.03
CA SER A 64 -12.75 19.56 -13.49
C SER A 64 -13.46 18.51 -14.35
N GLN A 65 -12.71 17.61 -15.03
CA GLN A 65 -13.27 16.50 -15.78
C GLN A 65 -13.90 15.46 -14.84
N TRP A 66 -13.20 15.08 -13.77
CA TRP A 66 -13.70 14.13 -12.77
C TRP A 66 -14.97 14.63 -12.07
N LEU A 67 -15.13 15.95 -11.93
CA LEU A 67 -16.32 16.56 -11.36
C LEU A 67 -17.51 16.65 -12.31
N ARG A 68 -17.41 16.20 -13.57
CA ARG A 68 -18.56 16.24 -14.47
C ARG A 68 -19.60 15.18 -14.13
N PRO A 69 -20.90 15.40 -14.43
CA PRO A 69 -21.94 14.40 -14.17
C PRO A 69 -21.78 13.10 -14.96
N ASP A 70 -21.19 13.18 -16.15
CA ASP A 70 -20.91 12.08 -17.07
C ASP A 70 -19.53 11.44 -16.84
N ASP A 71 -18.86 11.74 -15.72
CA ASP A 71 -17.57 11.15 -15.39
C ASP A 71 -17.68 9.64 -15.14
N MET A 72 -16.82 8.88 -15.82
CA MET A 72 -16.74 7.42 -15.76
C MET A 72 -15.42 6.92 -15.18
N THR A 73 -14.70 7.77 -14.42
CA THR A 73 -13.33 7.46 -13.93
C THR A 73 -13.29 6.12 -13.17
N THR A 74 -14.21 5.91 -12.24
CA THR A 74 -14.29 4.70 -11.40
C THR A 74 -14.59 3.45 -12.21
N GLN A 75 -15.49 3.56 -13.19
CA GLN A 75 -15.83 2.48 -14.11
C GLN A 75 -14.63 2.10 -14.97
N TYR A 76 -13.82 3.06 -15.41
CA TYR A 76 -12.58 2.79 -16.13
C TYR A 76 -11.51 2.15 -15.24
N LEU A 77 -11.38 2.57 -13.96
CA LEU A 77 -10.47 1.92 -13.02
C LEU A 77 -10.84 0.45 -12.80
N VAL A 78 -12.11 0.19 -12.46
CA VAL A 78 -12.62 -1.16 -12.21
C VAL A 78 -12.60 -2.01 -13.49
N GLY A 79 -12.97 -1.43 -14.64
CA GLY A 79 -12.95 -2.12 -15.93
C GLY A 79 -11.54 -2.52 -16.34
N THR A 80 -10.56 -1.62 -16.21
CA THR A 80 -9.16 -1.93 -16.50
C THR A 80 -8.64 -3.03 -15.56
N LEU A 81 -8.95 -2.95 -14.27
CA LEU A 81 -8.61 -4.02 -13.33
C LEU A 81 -9.25 -5.36 -13.73
N ALA A 82 -10.52 -5.35 -14.16
CA ALA A 82 -11.23 -6.55 -14.61
C ALA A 82 -10.61 -7.20 -15.85
N ASP A 83 -10.18 -6.40 -16.82
CA ASP A 83 -9.50 -6.91 -18.02
C ASP A 83 -8.18 -7.60 -17.67
N TYR A 84 -7.42 -7.01 -16.74
CA TYR A 84 -6.17 -7.61 -16.25
C TYR A 84 -6.42 -8.81 -15.35
N ASP A 85 -7.43 -8.77 -14.48
CA ASP A 85 -7.82 -9.88 -13.61
C ASP A 85 -8.14 -11.14 -14.43
N GLU A 86 -8.99 -11.00 -15.45
CA GLU A 86 -9.35 -12.10 -16.35
C GLU A 86 -8.13 -12.73 -17.03
N THR A 87 -7.13 -11.91 -17.36
CA THR A 87 -5.89 -12.37 -18.00
C THR A 87 -4.94 -13.03 -17.00
N LEU A 88 -4.80 -12.47 -15.80
CA LEU A 88 -3.76 -12.83 -14.84
C LEU A 88 -4.17 -13.97 -13.90
N LYS A 89 -5.47 -14.24 -13.72
CA LYS A 89 -5.99 -15.32 -12.86
C LYS A 89 -5.51 -16.72 -13.24
N HIS A 90 -5.02 -16.89 -14.46
CA HIS A 90 -4.47 -18.16 -14.95
C HIS A 90 -3.02 -18.42 -14.48
N THR A 91 -2.40 -17.47 -13.80
CA THR A 91 -1.07 -17.63 -13.20
C THR A 91 -1.14 -18.55 -11.98
N ARG A 92 0.02 -18.99 -11.47
CA ARG A 92 0.08 -19.72 -10.19
C ARG A 92 -0.61 -18.91 -9.09
N GLN A 93 -1.57 -19.54 -8.39
CA GLN A 93 -2.41 -18.89 -7.40
C GLN A 93 -1.62 -18.09 -6.37
N ASN A 94 -0.55 -18.67 -5.82
CA ASN A 94 0.29 -18.02 -4.82
C ASN A 94 0.99 -16.74 -5.31
N LEU A 95 1.21 -16.60 -6.63
CA LEU A 95 1.77 -15.38 -7.23
C LEU A 95 0.66 -14.39 -7.54
N TYR A 96 -0.48 -14.88 -8.02
CA TYR A 96 -1.66 -14.07 -8.28
C TYR A 96 -2.17 -13.41 -6.99
N ASP A 97 -2.30 -14.16 -5.88
CA ASP A 97 -2.75 -13.62 -4.59
C ASP A 97 -1.85 -12.48 -4.10
N LYS A 98 -0.53 -12.67 -4.22
CA LYS A 98 0.47 -11.64 -3.90
C LYS A 98 0.34 -10.41 -4.81
N LEU A 99 0.10 -10.65 -6.11
CA LEU A 99 -0.10 -9.55 -7.06
C LEU A 99 -1.40 -8.79 -6.77
N ALA A 100 -2.50 -9.48 -6.47
CA ALA A 100 -3.78 -8.87 -6.13
C ALA A 100 -3.66 -7.98 -4.88
N GLU A 101 -2.97 -8.44 -3.84
CA GLU A 101 -2.65 -7.64 -2.65
C GLU A 101 -1.87 -6.37 -3.02
N LYS A 102 -0.81 -6.50 -3.83
CA LYS A 102 -0.01 -5.34 -4.27
C LYS A 102 -0.81 -4.35 -5.11
N LEU A 103 -1.65 -4.85 -6.03
CA LEU A 103 -2.52 -4.00 -6.84
C LEU A 103 -3.50 -3.21 -5.96
N ALA A 104 -4.11 -3.87 -4.96
CA ALA A 104 -5.02 -3.22 -4.03
C ALA A 104 -4.30 -2.18 -3.15
N GLU A 105 -3.12 -2.48 -2.64
CA GLU A 105 -2.32 -1.53 -1.85
C GLU A 105 -1.91 -0.32 -2.68
N ARG A 106 -1.33 -0.55 -3.87
CA ARG A 106 -0.88 0.54 -4.75
C ARG A 106 -2.04 1.37 -5.26
N MET A 107 -3.20 0.78 -5.55
CA MET A 107 -4.39 1.51 -6.02
C MET A 107 -4.84 2.52 -4.96
N LEU A 108 -4.97 2.09 -3.72
CA LEU A 108 -5.35 2.97 -2.61
C LEU A 108 -4.32 4.10 -2.44
N ILE A 109 -3.03 3.78 -2.48
CA ILE A 109 -1.95 4.77 -2.36
C ILE A 109 -2.01 5.81 -3.49
N GLU A 110 -2.13 5.39 -4.74
CA GLU A 110 -2.18 6.31 -5.88
C GLU A 110 -3.46 7.14 -5.90
N TYR A 111 -4.59 6.57 -5.48
CA TYR A 111 -5.83 7.31 -5.30
C TYR A 111 -5.68 8.39 -4.23
N LEU A 112 -5.14 8.05 -3.06
CA LEU A 112 -4.88 9.02 -1.98
C LEU A 112 -3.88 10.11 -2.41
N LYS A 113 -2.84 9.74 -3.18
CA LYS A 113 -1.91 10.71 -3.78
C LYS A 113 -2.66 11.67 -4.70
N ALA A 114 -3.57 11.19 -5.54
CA ALA A 114 -4.35 12.05 -6.42
C ALA A 114 -5.20 13.06 -5.62
N LEU A 115 -5.74 12.67 -4.47
CA LEU A 115 -6.48 13.57 -3.57
C LEU A 115 -5.62 14.69 -2.98
N ILE A 116 -4.39 14.39 -2.54
CA ILE A 116 -3.53 15.36 -1.83
C ILE A 116 -2.59 16.16 -2.75
N SER A 117 -2.32 15.68 -3.96
CA SER A 117 -1.29 16.28 -4.84
C SER A 117 -1.78 17.47 -5.66
N ARG A 118 -3.09 17.66 -5.79
CA ARG A 118 -3.67 18.67 -6.71
C ARG A 118 -4.25 19.86 -5.96
N ARG A 119 -3.94 21.06 -6.45
CA ARG A 119 -4.65 22.28 -6.06
C ARG A 119 -6.06 22.20 -6.63
N SER A 120 -7.03 22.20 -5.73
CA SER A 120 -8.38 21.74 -6.02
C SER A 120 -9.19 22.70 -6.90
N PRO A 121 -9.94 22.19 -7.89
CA PRO A 121 -10.91 22.98 -8.66
C PRO A 121 -12.22 23.25 -7.89
N LEU A 122 -12.34 22.75 -6.65
CA LEU A 122 -13.55 22.86 -5.81
C LEU A 122 -13.73 24.30 -5.34
N SER A 123 -14.29 25.13 -6.21
CA SER A 123 -14.54 26.55 -5.94
C SER A 123 -15.87 26.80 -5.24
N THR A 124 -16.80 25.84 -5.33
CA THR A 124 -18.15 25.95 -4.76
C THR A 124 -18.44 24.83 -3.76
N GLU A 125 -19.38 25.06 -2.84
CA GLU A 125 -19.89 24.03 -1.94
C GLU A 125 -20.48 22.83 -2.70
N ALA A 126 -21.17 23.08 -3.81
CA ALA A 126 -21.74 22.02 -4.65
C ALA A 126 -20.65 21.11 -5.22
N ASP A 127 -19.57 21.69 -5.74
CA ASP A 127 -18.42 20.92 -6.25
C ASP A 127 -17.80 20.08 -5.12
N ARG A 128 -17.59 20.69 -3.95
CA ARG A 128 -17.01 20.02 -2.78
C ARG A 128 -17.87 18.83 -2.34
N LYS A 129 -19.18 19.01 -2.24
CA LYS A 129 -20.12 17.94 -1.89
C LYS A 129 -20.04 16.81 -2.92
N LYS A 130 -20.04 17.14 -4.22
CA LYS A 130 -19.90 16.18 -5.31
C LYS A 130 -18.59 15.39 -5.23
N ALA A 131 -17.48 16.05 -4.90
CA ALA A 131 -16.20 15.39 -4.68
C ALA A 131 -16.27 14.41 -3.51
N GLY A 132 -16.85 14.81 -2.38
CA GLY A 132 -17.05 13.93 -1.23
C GLY A 132 -17.89 12.69 -1.56
N GLU A 133 -19.00 12.87 -2.28
CA GLU A 133 -19.85 11.76 -2.74
C GLU A 133 -19.11 10.81 -3.68
N LYS A 134 -18.31 11.35 -4.61
CA LYS A 134 -17.50 10.52 -5.52
C LYS A 134 -16.42 9.75 -4.77
N ILE A 135 -15.65 10.40 -3.89
CA ILE A 135 -14.60 9.73 -3.10
C ILE A 135 -15.17 8.56 -2.30
N THR A 136 -16.31 8.75 -1.64
CA THR A 136 -16.98 7.69 -0.87
C THR A 136 -17.45 6.55 -1.77
N ARG A 137 -18.07 6.86 -2.91
CA ARG A 137 -18.53 5.84 -3.87
C ARG A 137 -17.36 5.05 -4.44
N ASP A 138 -16.32 5.75 -4.89
CA ASP A 138 -15.12 5.17 -5.50
C ASP A 138 -14.40 4.26 -4.49
N GLY A 139 -14.34 4.68 -3.23
CA GLY A 139 -13.81 3.85 -2.14
C GLY A 139 -14.60 2.55 -1.94
N HIS A 140 -15.93 2.61 -1.95
CA HIS A 140 -16.79 1.43 -1.83
C HIS A 140 -16.67 0.49 -3.05
N ASP A 141 -16.70 1.04 -4.26
CA ASP A 141 -16.64 0.25 -5.50
C ASP A 141 -15.29 -0.46 -5.64
N LEU A 142 -14.19 0.22 -5.36
CA LEU A 142 -12.85 -0.38 -5.37
C LEU A 142 -12.72 -1.42 -4.25
N LYS A 143 -13.18 -1.12 -3.03
CA LYS A 143 -13.16 -2.05 -1.90
C LYS A 143 -13.87 -3.36 -2.25
N ASN A 144 -15.11 -3.26 -2.74
CA ASN A 144 -15.91 -4.42 -3.11
C ASN A 144 -15.28 -5.19 -4.27
N TYR A 145 -14.69 -4.51 -5.24
CA TYR A 145 -14.02 -5.18 -6.34
C TYR A 145 -12.83 -6.01 -5.86
N PHE A 146 -11.94 -5.44 -5.04
CA PHE A 146 -10.78 -6.19 -4.51
C PHE A 146 -11.18 -7.31 -3.56
N GLU A 147 -12.21 -7.09 -2.73
CA GLU A 147 -12.72 -8.10 -1.78
C GLU A 147 -13.46 -9.24 -2.49
N GLU A 148 -14.43 -8.91 -3.34
CA GLU A 148 -15.33 -9.89 -3.91
C GLU A 148 -14.77 -10.57 -5.17
N LYS A 149 -14.02 -9.84 -6.01
CA LYS A 149 -13.51 -10.36 -7.29
C LYS A 149 -12.10 -10.92 -7.15
N MET A 150 -11.17 -10.09 -6.70
CA MET A 150 -9.75 -10.48 -6.60
C MET A 150 -9.38 -11.22 -5.31
N LYS A 151 -10.33 -11.37 -4.36
CA LYS A 151 -10.17 -12.11 -3.10
C LYS A 151 -8.99 -11.62 -2.25
N VAL A 152 -8.75 -10.32 -2.27
CA VAL A 152 -7.70 -9.68 -1.47
C VAL A 152 -8.03 -9.82 0.03
N LYS A 153 -6.99 -10.03 0.84
CA LYS A 153 -7.16 -10.25 2.28
C LYS A 153 -7.75 -9.03 2.99
N SER A 154 -8.50 -9.30 4.06
CA SER A 154 -9.24 -8.29 4.81
C SER A 154 -8.34 -7.19 5.40
N GLU A 155 -7.07 -7.48 5.73
CA GLU A 155 -6.13 -6.49 6.28
C GLU A 155 -5.77 -5.37 5.31
N VAL A 156 -5.96 -5.58 4.00
CA VAL A 156 -5.80 -4.55 2.96
C VAL A 156 -7.15 -3.89 2.69
N ILE A 157 -8.23 -4.67 2.61
CA ILE A 157 -9.59 -4.18 2.31
C ILE A 157 -10.08 -3.15 3.34
N VAL A 158 -9.81 -3.34 4.63
CA VAL A 158 -10.21 -2.38 5.68
C VAL A 158 -9.57 -0.99 5.47
N ALA A 159 -8.39 -0.92 4.82
CA ALA A 159 -7.74 0.37 4.57
C ALA A 159 -8.52 1.26 3.59
N TYR A 160 -9.40 0.70 2.75
CA TYR A 160 -10.24 1.46 1.84
C TYR A 160 -11.29 2.33 2.56
N ASP A 161 -11.61 2.03 3.83
CA ASP A 161 -12.48 2.88 4.66
C ASP A 161 -11.90 4.29 4.91
N ALA A 162 -10.60 4.48 4.63
CA ALA A 162 -9.96 5.79 4.60
C ALA A 162 -10.62 6.71 3.57
N LEU A 163 -11.00 6.20 2.39
CA LEU A 163 -11.65 6.99 1.35
C LEU A 163 -13.03 7.45 1.81
N THR A 164 -13.83 6.60 2.44
CA THR A 164 -15.12 6.98 3.04
C THR A 164 -14.94 8.08 4.11
N THR A 165 -13.95 7.92 4.98
CA THR A 165 -13.67 8.90 6.04
C THR A 165 -13.20 10.25 5.46
N ILE A 166 -12.39 10.22 4.41
CA ILE A 166 -11.97 11.43 3.68
C ILE A 166 -13.15 12.04 2.94
N GLY A 167 -14.00 11.24 2.28
CA GLY A 167 -15.21 11.72 1.63
C GLY A 167 -16.10 12.50 2.60
N GLN A 168 -16.26 12.02 3.83
CA GLN A 168 -17.00 12.71 4.88
C GLN A 168 -16.41 14.09 5.21
N LEU A 169 -15.08 14.23 5.25
CA LEU A 169 -14.40 15.52 5.45
C LEU A 169 -14.78 16.56 4.38
N PHE A 170 -15.02 16.12 3.14
CA PHE A 170 -15.46 16.99 2.04
C PHE A 170 -16.96 17.31 2.13
N LEU A 171 -17.77 16.36 2.62
CA LEU A 171 -19.22 16.54 2.80
C LEU A 171 -19.56 17.51 3.95
N THR A 172 -18.70 17.62 4.96
CA THR A 172 -18.92 18.54 6.10
C THR A 172 -18.95 20.00 5.66
N THR A 173 -20.13 20.63 5.62
CA THR A 173 -20.27 22.04 5.25
C THR A 173 -19.71 22.98 6.30
N ASP A 174 -20.01 22.75 7.59
CA ASP A 174 -19.56 23.61 8.67
C ASP A 174 -18.06 23.40 8.96
N THR A 175 -17.24 24.40 8.62
CA THR A 175 -15.80 24.32 8.86
C THR A 175 -15.45 24.20 10.35
N SER A 176 -16.33 24.64 11.25
CA SER A 176 -16.14 24.53 12.71
C SER A 176 -16.13 23.07 13.19
N MET A 177 -16.77 22.17 12.43
CA MET A 177 -16.86 20.74 12.73
C MET A 177 -15.70 19.90 12.19
N LEU A 178 -14.90 20.45 11.25
CA LEU A 178 -13.76 19.72 10.67
C LEU A 178 -12.77 19.13 11.67
N PRO A 179 -12.47 19.76 12.83
CA PRO A 179 -11.61 19.14 13.84
C PRO A 179 -12.11 17.77 14.33
N LEU A 180 -13.43 17.55 14.37
CA LEU A 180 -14.01 16.27 14.77
C LEU A 180 -13.76 15.19 13.70
N ASP A 181 -13.96 15.53 12.44
CA ASP A 181 -13.69 14.63 11.31
C ASP A 181 -12.21 14.27 11.22
N ILE A 182 -11.32 15.25 11.42
CA ILE A 182 -9.87 15.06 11.47
C ILE A 182 -9.48 14.15 12.65
N ALA A 183 -10.07 14.37 13.83
CA ALA A 183 -9.83 13.52 14.99
C ALA A 183 -10.29 12.08 14.75
N ASN A 184 -11.44 11.90 14.10
CA ASN A 184 -11.93 10.58 13.71
C ASN A 184 -11.01 9.91 12.68
N LEU A 185 -10.53 10.65 11.68
CA LEU A 185 -9.55 10.16 10.70
C LEU A 185 -8.27 9.68 11.40
N LYS A 186 -7.73 10.47 12.34
CA LYS A 186 -6.52 10.08 13.11
C LYS A 186 -6.75 8.88 14.01
N ARG A 187 -7.93 8.78 14.61
CA ARG A 187 -8.29 7.65 15.48
C ARG A 187 -8.36 6.34 14.68
N GLN A 188 -8.92 6.38 13.46
CA GLN A 188 -9.02 5.20 12.59
C GLN A 188 -7.71 4.88 11.88
N PHE A 189 -6.96 5.92 11.50
CA PHE A 189 -5.70 5.81 10.75
C PHE A 189 -4.59 6.56 11.52
N PRO A 190 -4.00 5.93 12.55
CA PRO A 190 -3.02 6.58 13.43
C PRO A 190 -1.71 6.96 12.73
N ASP A 191 -1.45 6.41 11.55
CA ASP A 191 -0.31 6.70 10.67
C ASP A 191 -0.50 7.98 9.83
N VAL A 192 -1.71 8.53 9.73
CA VAL A 192 -1.93 9.76 8.96
C VAL A 192 -1.10 10.94 9.51
N ARG A 193 -0.37 11.58 8.61
CA ARG A 193 0.55 12.69 8.94
C ARG A 193 -0.14 14.05 8.82
N SER A 194 0.36 15.02 9.58
CA SER A 194 -0.22 16.37 9.62
C SER A 194 -0.15 17.10 8.28
N ASP A 195 0.87 16.84 7.46
CA ASP A 195 1.01 17.39 6.11
C ASP A 195 -0.02 16.80 5.13
N GLN A 196 -0.36 15.51 5.27
CA GLN A 196 -1.43 14.88 4.50
C GLN A 196 -2.79 15.47 4.86
N VAL A 197 -3.07 15.67 6.16
CA VAL A 197 -4.29 16.34 6.62
C VAL A 197 -4.35 17.77 6.10
N TYR A 198 -3.23 18.51 6.16
CA TYR A 198 -3.14 19.85 5.60
C TYR A 198 -3.45 19.87 4.10
N ALA A 199 -2.85 18.96 3.33
CA ALA A 199 -3.09 18.86 1.89
C ALA A 199 -4.56 18.57 1.57
N LEU A 200 -5.23 17.68 2.33
CA LEU A 200 -6.66 17.41 2.19
C LEU A 200 -7.51 18.66 2.47
N LEU A 201 -7.18 19.43 3.51
CA LEU A 201 -7.90 20.66 3.85
C LEU A 201 -7.74 21.73 2.77
N VAL A 202 -6.53 21.89 2.22
CA VAL A 202 -6.28 22.79 1.09
C VAL A 202 -7.01 22.30 -0.17
N ALA A 203 -7.01 20.99 -0.41
CA ALA A 203 -7.72 20.36 -1.52
C ALA A 203 -9.25 20.48 -1.38
N ARG A 204 -9.76 20.88 -0.21
CA ARG A 204 -11.18 21.13 0.00
C ARG A 204 -11.67 22.46 -0.62
N GLY A 205 -10.75 23.39 -0.88
CA GLY A 205 -10.99 24.63 -1.62
C GLY A 205 -11.55 25.81 -0.82
N ASP A 206 -12.18 25.57 0.33
CA ASP A 206 -12.82 26.61 1.16
C ASP A 206 -12.08 26.91 2.48
N VAL A 207 -11.04 26.14 2.80
CA VAL A 207 -10.15 26.40 3.93
C VAL A 207 -8.88 27.06 3.41
N THR A 208 -8.64 28.32 3.78
CA THR A 208 -7.39 29.00 3.44
C THR A 208 -6.20 28.32 4.11
N SER A 209 -5.01 28.46 3.52
CA SER A 209 -3.78 27.85 4.03
C SER A 209 -3.51 28.20 5.50
N ASP A 210 -3.87 29.40 5.96
CA ASP A 210 -3.67 29.82 7.35
C ASP A 210 -4.73 29.23 8.30
N ASN A 211 -5.99 29.14 7.86
CA ASN A 211 -7.05 28.50 8.63
C ASN A 211 -6.84 26.98 8.76
N ALA A 212 -6.26 26.35 7.73
CA ALA A 212 -5.88 24.95 7.78
C ALA A 212 -4.85 24.69 8.89
N LYS A 213 -3.81 25.55 8.99
CA LYS A 213 -2.79 25.50 10.06
C LYS A 213 -3.39 25.53 11.46
N GLY A 214 -4.35 26.42 11.69
CA GLY A 214 -5.08 26.49 12.96
C GLY A 214 -5.85 25.19 13.27
N LYS A 215 -6.56 24.64 12.28
CA LYS A 215 -7.43 23.47 12.46
C LYS A 215 -6.68 22.16 12.72
N TYR A 216 -5.50 21.96 12.12
CA TYR A 216 -4.68 20.77 12.41
C TYR A 216 -3.68 21.01 13.55
N SER A 217 -3.50 22.22 14.09
CA SER A 217 -2.66 22.42 15.28
C SER A 217 -3.22 21.71 16.53
N ILE A 218 -4.52 21.42 16.56
CA ILE A 218 -5.18 20.58 17.57
C ILE A 218 -4.56 19.18 17.63
N PHE A 219 -4.03 18.71 16.51
CA PHE A 219 -3.30 17.44 16.36
C PHE A 219 -1.96 17.42 17.10
N LEU A 220 -1.37 18.58 17.40
CA LEU A 220 -0.11 18.72 18.13
C LEU A 220 -0.32 18.97 19.64
N GLY A 221 -1.49 19.46 20.05
CA GLY A 221 -1.81 19.78 21.45
C GLY A 221 -2.52 18.67 22.23
N GLY A 222 -3.02 17.64 21.55
CA GLY A 222 -3.82 16.55 22.15
C GLY A 222 -3.00 15.39 22.70
N CYS A 223 -1.96 15.65 23.50
CA CYS A 223 -1.32 14.60 24.32
C CYS A 223 -2.07 14.48 25.65
N PHE A 224 -3.35 14.08 25.61
CA PHE A 224 -4.12 13.72 26.80
C PHE A 224 -4.66 12.30 26.63
N TYR A 225 -4.04 11.38 27.38
CA TYR A 225 -4.56 10.07 27.77
C TYR A 225 -5.27 9.25 26.68
N PHE A 226 -4.51 8.54 25.86
CA PHE A 226 -4.97 7.24 25.36
C PHE A 226 -3.96 6.17 25.71
N ARG A 227 -4.39 5.30 26.61
CA ARG A 227 -3.67 4.13 27.12
C ARG A 227 -3.52 3.15 25.96
N PHE A 228 -2.28 2.90 25.55
CA PHE A 228 -1.95 1.96 24.48
C PHE A 228 -2.27 0.52 24.93
N ASP A 229 -3.15 -0.15 24.20
CA ASP A 229 -3.31 -1.61 24.27
C ASP A 229 -2.34 -2.25 23.25
N CYS A 230 -1.35 -2.97 23.77
CA CYS A 230 -0.13 -3.42 23.07
C CYS A 230 -0.31 -4.60 22.09
N SER A 231 -1.53 -4.97 21.69
CA SER A 231 -1.73 -6.17 20.85
C SER A 231 -1.57 -5.93 19.34
N TRP A 232 -1.59 -4.67 18.88
CA TRP A 232 -1.58 -4.30 17.44
C TRP A 232 -0.18 -4.05 16.83
N LEU A 233 0.88 -4.13 17.64
CA LEU A 233 2.22 -3.66 17.27
C LEU A 233 3.10 -4.66 16.49
N LEU A 234 2.65 -5.91 16.31
CA LEU A 234 3.44 -6.93 15.60
C LEU A 234 3.08 -7.10 14.12
N LEU A 235 1.94 -6.57 13.65
CA LEU A 235 1.53 -6.61 12.24
C LEU A 235 1.86 -5.32 11.47
N THR A 236 2.26 -4.25 12.16
CA THR A 236 2.49 -2.93 11.56
C THR A 236 3.93 -2.70 11.11
N VAL A 237 4.93 -3.38 11.66
CA VAL A 237 6.34 -3.08 11.33
C VAL A 237 6.72 -3.48 9.88
N ALA A 238 6.03 -4.45 9.27
CA ALA A 238 6.30 -4.86 7.89
C ALA A 238 5.68 -3.94 6.82
N LYS A 239 4.59 -3.22 7.15
CA LYS A 239 3.94 -2.23 6.25
C LYS A 239 4.75 -0.93 6.09
N TRP A 240 5.73 -0.68 6.96
CA TRP A 240 6.38 0.63 7.13
C TRP A 240 7.59 0.92 6.24
N HIS A 241 8.30 -0.09 5.71
CA HIS A 241 9.48 0.18 4.88
C HIS A 241 9.14 0.58 3.44
N PHE A 242 7.95 0.26 2.94
CA PHE A 242 7.60 0.46 1.53
C PHE A 242 7.04 1.87 1.24
N ILE A 243 6.24 2.43 2.16
CA ILE A 243 5.64 3.78 2.01
C ILE A 243 6.70 4.89 2.17
N GLU A 244 7.68 4.71 3.07
CA GLU A 244 8.82 5.65 3.27
C GLU A 244 9.70 5.79 2.01
N VAL A 245 9.94 4.67 1.30
CA VAL A 245 10.78 4.64 0.08
C VAL A 245 10.08 5.35 -1.08
N VAL A 246 8.78 5.13 -1.26
CA VAL A 246 8.00 5.74 -2.34
C VAL A 246 7.80 7.24 -2.10
N TRP A 247 7.56 7.68 -0.85
CA TRP A 247 7.41 9.10 -0.53
C TRP A 247 8.70 9.91 -0.77
N ARG A 248 9.88 9.37 -0.40
CA ARG A 248 11.19 10.01 -0.66
C ARG A 248 11.51 10.18 -2.15
N ILE A 249 10.97 9.34 -3.02
CA ILE A 249 11.22 9.40 -4.47
C ILE A 249 10.26 10.36 -5.17
N THR A 250 9.02 10.49 -4.69
CA THR A 250 7.95 11.18 -5.45
C THR A 250 7.65 12.60 -4.97
N VAL A 251 7.81 12.92 -3.68
CA VAL A 251 7.30 14.19 -3.11
C VAL A 251 8.37 15.29 -2.97
N GLU A 252 9.64 14.99 -3.21
CA GLU A 252 10.74 15.95 -3.08
C GLU A 252 11.52 16.18 -4.40
N PRO A 253 10.88 16.71 -5.46
CA PRO A 253 11.53 16.83 -6.78
C PRO A 253 12.51 18.00 -6.90
N ASN A 254 12.68 18.84 -5.86
CA ASN A 254 13.29 20.16 -6.03
C ASN A 254 14.62 20.39 -5.30
N ARG A 255 15.50 19.39 -5.28
CA ARG A 255 16.95 19.63 -5.22
C ARG A 255 17.59 18.92 -6.40
N ARG A 256 18.49 19.60 -7.12
CA ARG A 256 19.34 18.97 -8.13
C ARG A 256 20.25 17.96 -7.45
N VAL A 257 19.80 16.71 -7.38
CA VAL A 257 20.54 15.62 -6.75
C VAL A 257 21.44 14.98 -7.80
N SER A 258 22.75 15.00 -7.55
CA SER A 258 23.76 14.44 -8.47
C SER A 258 23.59 12.92 -8.64
N PRO A 259 24.06 12.32 -9.75
CA PRO A 259 23.98 10.87 -9.99
C PRO A 259 24.53 10.02 -8.84
N HIS A 260 25.50 10.57 -8.10
CA HIS A 260 26.12 9.93 -6.96
C HIS A 260 25.16 9.72 -5.77
N SER A 261 24.15 10.58 -5.60
CA SER A 261 23.16 10.43 -4.53
C SER A 261 22.01 9.50 -4.89
N ARG A 262 21.72 9.27 -6.18
CA ARG A 262 20.83 8.17 -6.61
C ARG A 262 21.44 6.80 -6.29
N PHE A 263 22.76 6.67 -6.45
CA PHE A 263 23.51 5.47 -6.07
C PHE A 263 23.52 5.23 -4.54
N ILE A 264 23.68 6.29 -3.74
CA ILE A 264 23.62 6.20 -2.27
C ILE A 264 22.21 5.81 -1.80
N SER A 265 21.14 6.32 -2.44
CA SER A 265 19.77 5.93 -2.12
C SER A 265 19.48 4.47 -2.48
N TRP A 266 20.04 3.99 -3.60
CA TRP A 266 19.93 2.58 -4.02
C TRP A 266 20.71 1.64 -3.08
N MET A 267 21.93 2.03 -2.67
CA MET A 267 22.72 1.29 -1.66
C MET A 267 22.05 1.28 -0.29
N SER A 268 21.44 2.39 0.13
CA SER A 268 20.69 2.46 1.40
C SER A 268 19.49 1.51 1.38
N LEU A 269 18.80 1.38 0.24
CA LEU A 269 17.73 0.41 0.04
C LEU A 269 18.25 -1.03 0.21
N HIS A 270 19.40 -1.33 -0.40
CA HIS A 270 20.02 -2.65 -0.35
C HIS A 270 20.50 -3.01 1.07
N LEU A 271 21.04 -2.03 1.81
CA LEU A 271 21.47 -2.19 3.21
C LEU A 271 20.28 -2.34 4.17
N SER A 272 19.17 -1.64 3.94
CA SER A 272 17.94 -1.82 4.71
C SER A 272 17.33 -3.21 4.50
N VAL A 273 17.33 -3.72 3.27
CA VAL A 273 16.90 -5.10 2.97
C VAL A 273 17.82 -6.12 3.65
N LEU A 274 19.14 -5.92 3.60
CA LEU A 274 20.12 -6.79 4.27
C LEU A 274 19.98 -6.79 5.79
N MET A 275 19.74 -5.63 6.42
CA MET A 275 19.48 -5.55 7.86
C MET A 275 18.15 -6.19 8.25
N PHE A 276 17.14 -6.13 7.39
CA PHE A 276 15.85 -6.77 7.64
C PHE A 276 15.96 -8.29 7.59
N THR A 277 16.72 -8.84 6.63
CA THR A 277 17.03 -10.29 6.57
C THR A 277 17.84 -10.76 7.78
N TRP A 278 18.82 -9.97 8.23
CA TRP A 278 19.63 -10.31 9.41
C TRP A 278 18.82 -10.30 10.71
N ARG A 279 17.91 -9.33 10.87
CA ARG A 279 17.05 -9.21 12.06
C ARG A 279 15.97 -10.30 12.09
N PHE A 280 15.51 -10.77 10.93
CA PHE A 280 14.57 -11.89 10.81
C PHE A 280 15.23 -13.24 11.13
N GLU A 281 16.48 -13.46 10.73
CA GLU A 281 17.26 -14.63 11.12
C GLU A 281 17.57 -14.67 12.63
N LEU A 282 17.81 -13.51 13.25
CA LEU A 282 18.04 -13.42 14.70
C LEU A 282 16.78 -13.75 15.52
N ILE A 283 15.61 -13.29 15.08
CA ILE A 283 14.32 -13.55 15.76
C ILE A 283 13.89 -15.02 15.58
N THR A 284 14.08 -15.59 14.39
CA THR A 284 13.77 -17.00 14.14
C THR A 284 14.74 -17.94 14.87
N SER A 285 15.99 -17.52 15.09
CA SER A 285 16.95 -18.26 15.91
C SER A 285 16.59 -18.22 17.41
N GLN A 286 16.17 -17.08 17.95
CA GLN A 286 15.72 -16.95 19.34
C GLN A 286 14.44 -17.76 19.65
N LEU A 287 13.50 -17.84 18.68
CA LEU A 287 12.29 -18.65 18.82
C LEU A 287 12.56 -20.16 18.77
N LYS A 288 13.61 -20.61 18.06
CA LYS A 288 14.04 -22.02 18.08
C LYS A 288 14.70 -22.43 19.39
N TYR A 289 15.39 -21.50 20.07
CA TYR A 289 15.97 -21.77 21.40
C TYR A 289 14.93 -21.90 22.51
N HIS A 290 13.79 -21.19 22.41
CA HIS A 290 12.74 -21.25 23.41
C HIS A 290 11.83 -22.50 23.33
N HIS A 291 11.91 -23.27 22.24
CA HIS A 291 11.14 -24.52 22.09
C HIS A 291 11.93 -25.78 22.49
N PHE A 292 13.17 -25.62 22.98
CA PHE A 292 14.02 -26.71 23.48
C PHE A 292 14.22 -26.69 25.00
N ILE A 293 13.59 -25.74 25.70
CA ILE A 293 13.57 -25.67 27.18
C ILE A 293 12.11 -25.65 27.61
N HIS A 294 11.42 -26.78 27.43
CA HIS A 294 10.33 -27.26 28.27
C HIS A 294 9.98 -28.71 27.91
#